data_AF-A0A442S269-F1
#
_entry.id   AF-A0A442S269-F1
#
_cell.length_a   1.000
_cell.length_b   1.000
_cell.length_c   1.000
_cell.angle_alpha   90.00
_cell.angle_beta   90.00
_cell.angle_gamma   90.00
#
_symmetry.space_group_name_H-M   'P 1'
#
loop_
_entity.id
_entity.type
_entity.pdbx_description
1 polymer ?
#
loop_
_entity_poly.entity_id
_entity_poly.type
_entity_poly.pdbx_seq_one_letter_code
_entity_poly.pdbx_strand_id
1 'polypeptide(L)'
;MSAPAIIEAKSVSKWYGQFQALKNINLIVHKGERIVICGPSGSGKSTLIRCFNRLEAHQEGDIVVNGVALHGKMTNVATVRSNVGMVFQHFNLFPHMTVLMNCM
;
A
#
# COMPACT_ATOMS: atom_id res chain seq x y z
N MET A 1 6.07 -17.05 20.22
CA MET A 1 6.70 -15.82 19.69
C MET A 1 5.74 -15.18 18.71
N SER A 2 5.48 -13.88 18.78
CA SER A 2 4.59 -13.19 17.82
C SER A 2 5.23 -13.21 16.43
N ALA A 3 4.41 -13.39 15.38
CA ALA A 3 4.89 -13.37 14.00
C ALA A 3 5.45 -11.98 13.65
N PRO A 4 6.50 -11.87 12.82
CA PRO A 4 7.10 -10.58 12.48
C PRO A 4 6.08 -9.67 11.77
N ALA A 5 6.11 -8.37 12.06
CA ALA A 5 5.33 -7.38 11.34
C ALA A 5 5.86 -7.23 9.90
N ILE A 6 4.97 -7.27 8.92
CA ILE A 6 5.28 -7.12 7.50
C ILE A 6 4.77 -5.80 6.92
N ILE A 7 3.77 -5.19 7.56
CA ILE A 7 3.30 -3.84 7.26
C ILE A 7 3.11 -3.12 8.59
N GLU A 8 3.72 -1.95 8.73
CA GLU A 8 3.49 -1.04 9.84
C GLU A 8 3.15 0.33 9.30
N ALA A 9 2.07 0.93 9.80
CA ALA A 9 1.70 2.31 9.61
C ALA A 9 1.61 2.97 10.99
N LYS A 10 2.35 4.05 11.20
CA LYS A 10 2.37 4.82 12.46
C LYS A 10 2.01 6.26 12.16
N SER A 11 0.87 6.69 12.68
CA SER A 11 0.33 8.04 12.52
C SER A 11 0.30 8.57 11.09
N VAL A 12 -0.04 7.72 10.13
CA VAL A 12 0.01 8.05 8.71
C VAL A 12 -1.10 9.01 8.32
N SER A 13 -0.72 10.13 7.70
CA SER A 13 -1.67 11.09 7.13
C SER A 13 -1.33 11.44 5.67
N LYS A 14 -2.39 11.58 4.85
CA LYS A 14 -2.32 11.83 3.41
C LYS A 14 -3.34 12.88 3.00
N TRP A 15 -2.89 13.82 2.17
CA TRP A 15 -3.70 14.86 1.55
C TRP A 15 -3.65 14.81 0.04
N TYR A 16 -4.75 15.22 -0.58
CA TYR A 16 -4.82 15.64 -1.98
C TYR A 16 -5.24 17.11 -2.00
N GLY A 17 -4.26 18.00 -2.23
CA GLY A 17 -4.47 19.43 -2.01
C GLY A 17 -4.89 19.69 -0.56
N GLN A 18 -6.05 20.32 -0.38
CA GLN A 18 -6.62 20.61 0.95
C GLN A 18 -7.42 19.44 1.56
N PHE A 19 -7.73 18.41 0.78
CA PHE A 19 -8.54 17.28 1.25
C PHE A 19 -7.68 16.22 1.94
N GLN A 20 -7.91 16.00 3.23
CA GLN A 20 -7.22 14.97 4.01
C GLN A 20 -7.91 13.61 3.85
N ALA A 21 -7.30 12.73 3.04
CA ALA A 21 -7.82 11.40 2.74
C ALA A 21 -7.48 10.34 3.79
N LEU A 22 -6.33 10.44 4.46
CA LEU A 22 -5.94 9.59 5.58
C LEU A 22 -5.62 10.47 6.79
N LYS A 23 -6.14 10.10 7.96
CA LYS A 23 -6.06 10.89 9.19
C LYS A 23 -5.47 10.03 10.31
N ASN A 24 -4.18 10.20 10.61
CA ASN A 24 -3.50 9.54 11.73
C ASN A 24 -3.75 8.02 11.78
N ILE A 25 -3.52 7.33 10.67
CA ILE A 25 -3.76 5.89 10.56
C ILE A 25 -2.66 5.11 11.26
N ASN A 26 -3.06 4.19 12.13
CA ASN A 26 -2.18 3.26 12.83
C ASN A 26 -2.62 1.82 12.50
N LEU A 27 -1.72 1.02 11.95
CA LEU A 27 -1.99 -0.36 11.54
C LEU A 27 -0.71 -1.19 11.64
N ILE A 28 -0.83 -2.41 12.15
CA ILE A 28 0.23 -3.42 12.10
C ILE A 28 -0.39 -4.67 11.47
N VAL A 29 0.30 -5.24 10.49
CA VAL A 29 -0.07 -6.51 9.85
C VAL A 29 1.10 -7.47 10.01
N HIS A 30 0.83 -8.64 10.56
CA HIS A 30 1.82 -9.68 10.80
C HIS A 30 1.94 -10.64 9.63
N LYS A 31 3.11 -11.30 9.52
CA LYS A 31 3.35 -12.30 8.47
C LYS A 31 2.30 -13.42 8.52
N GLY A 32 1.63 -13.65 7.38
CA GLY A 32 0.58 -14.67 7.24
C GLY A 32 -0.81 -14.20 7.69
N GLU A 33 -0.93 -12.99 8.21
CA GLU A 33 -2.21 -12.40 8.57
C GLU A 33 -3.03 -12.03 7.33
N ARG A 34 -4.34 -12.25 7.40
CA ARG A 34 -5.30 -11.88 6.36
C ARG A 34 -6.24 -10.84 6.95
N ILE A 35 -6.14 -9.61 6.47
CA ILE A 35 -6.96 -8.50 6.92
C ILE A 35 -7.94 -8.05 5.84
N VAL A 36 -9.08 -7.51 6.26
CA VAL A 36 -10.05 -6.87 5.37
C VAL A 36 -10.25 -5.44 5.83
N ILE A 37 -10.13 -4.48 4.92
CA ILE A 37 -10.36 -3.06 5.20
C ILE A 37 -11.71 -2.66 4.60
N CYS A 38 -12.69 -2.38 5.46
CA CYS A 38 -14.05 -2.01 5.08
C CYS A 38 -14.38 -0.56 5.45
N GLY A 39 -15.35 0.04 4.75
CA GLY A 39 -15.86 1.37 5.05
C GLY A 39 -16.54 2.06 3.86
N PRO A 40 -17.25 3.18 4.08
CA PRO A 40 -18.00 3.90 3.04
C PRO A 40 -17.14 4.33 1.84
N SER A 41 -17.77 4.62 0.70
CA SER A 41 -17.04 5.22 -0.43
C SER A 41 -16.36 6.53 0.01
N GLY A 42 -15.16 6.78 -0.51
CA GLY A 42 -14.37 7.97 -0.14
C GLY A 42 -13.62 7.90 1.20
N SER A 43 -13.78 6.83 2.01
CA SER A 43 -13.14 6.73 3.33
C SER A 43 -11.62 6.51 3.34
N GLY A 44 -10.95 6.55 2.18
CA GLY A 44 -9.48 6.44 2.08
C GLY A 44 -8.91 5.03 1.94
N LYS A 45 -9.74 3.97 1.86
CA LYS A 45 -9.27 2.55 1.74
C LYS A 45 -8.26 2.34 0.61
N SER A 46 -8.62 2.73 -0.61
CA SER A 46 -7.76 2.58 -1.78
C SER A 46 -6.51 3.44 -1.67
N THR A 47 -6.62 4.63 -1.06
CA THR A 47 -5.48 5.51 -0.77
C THR A 47 -4.49 4.83 0.18
N LEU A 48 -4.97 4.20 1.24
CA LEU A 48 -4.14 3.48 2.20
C LEU A 48 -3.37 2.32 1.54
N ILE A 49 -4.07 1.48 0.78
CA ILE A 49 -3.44 0.34 0.07
C ILE A 49 -2.41 0.84 -0.96
N ARG A 50 -2.71 1.93 -1.67
CA ARG A 50 -1.75 2.56 -2.60
C ARG A 50 -0.53 3.15 -1.88
N CYS A 51 -0.67 3.62 -0.65
CA CYS A 51 0.47 4.06 0.15
C CYS A 51 1.41 2.89 0.52
N PHE A 52 0.87 1.71 0.85
CA PHE A 52 1.66 0.50 1.12
C PHE A 52 2.46 0.04 -0.11
N ASN A 53 1.88 0.11 -1.31
CA ASN A 53 2.57 -0.23 -2.55
C ASN A 53 3.39 0.94 -3.16
N ARG A 54 3.50 2.06 -2.42
CA ARG A 54 4.17 3.28 -2.86
C ARG A 54 3.71 3.78 -4.24
N LEU A 55 2.43 3.59 -4.56
CA LEU A 55 1.77 4.25 -5.69
C LEU A 55 1.32 5.67 -5.31
N GLU A 56 1.11 5.90 -4.02
CA GLU A 56 0.82 7.20 -3.43
C GLU A 56 1.84 7.55 -2.34
N ALA A 57 2.15 8.83 -2.21
CA ALA A 57 3.01 9.34 -1.14
C ALA A 57 2.19 9.96 -0.01
N HIS A 58 2.41 9.51 1.23
CA HIS A 58 1.91 10.16 2.44
C HIS A 58 2.78 11.38 2.80
N GLN A 59 2.22 12.30 3.59
CA GLN A 59 2.90 13.53 4.01
C GLN A 59 3.39 13.44 5.45
N GLU A 60 2.69 12.71 6.31
CA GLU A 60 3.04 12.55 7.72
C GLU A 60 2.96 11.09 8.15
N GLY A 61 3.63 10.78 9.26
CA GLY A 61 3.75 9.45 9.81
C GLY A 61 4.76 8.59 9.04
N ASP A 62 4.82 7.33 9.45
CA ASP A 62 5.78 6.35 8.92
C ASP A 62 5.04 5.12 8.39
N ILE A 63 5.49 4.64 7.24
CA ILE A 63 5.08 3.33 6.70
C ILE A 63 6.32 2.48 6.53
N VAL A 64 6.29 1.24 7.03
CA VAL A 64 7.31 0.21 6.80
C VAL A 64 6.64 -1.00 6.16
N VAL A 65 7.20 -1.49 5.05
CA VAL A 65 6.73 -2.71 4.37
C VAL A 65 7.91 -3.65 4.16
N ASN A 66 7.78 -4.89 4.65
CA ASN A 66 8.84 -5.90 4.62
C ASN A 66 10.20 -5.36 5.13
N GLY A 67 10.18 -4.57 6.21
CA GLY A 67 11.37 -3.95 6.79
C GLY A 67 11.91 -2.73 6.02
N VAL A 68 11.28 -2.32 4.91
CA VAL A 68 11.68 -1.14 4.12
C VAL A 68 10.77 0.04 4.46
N ALA A 69 11.37 1.13 4.95
CA ALA A 69 10.65 2.34 5.29
C ALA A 69 10.33 3.20 4.05
N LEU A 70 9.07 3.58 3.86
CA LEU A 70 8.56 4.19 2.63
C LEU A 70 8.58 5.72 2.66
N HIS A 71 9.75 6.36 2.63
CA HIS A 71 9.87 7.84 2.72
C HIS A 71 10.01 8.55 1.37
N GLY A 72 9.83 9.88 1.38
CA GLY A 72 9.82 10.75 0.19
C GLY A 72 11.11 10.77 -0.64
N LYS A 73 12.28 10.45 -0.04
CA LYS A 73 13.59 10.43 -0.70
C LYS A 73 14.04 9.05 -1.19
N MET A 74 13.16 8.05 -1.17
CA MET A 74 13.53 6.71 -1.64
C MET A 74 13.85 6.71 -3.15
N THR A 75 15.12 6.45 -3.47
CA THR A 75 15.59 6.20 -4.84
C THR A 75 15.25 4.79 -5.33
N ASN A 76 14.91 3.86 -4.43
CA ASN A 76 14.75 2.44 -4.76
C ASN A 76 13.33 1.89 -4.53
N VAL A 77 12.33 2.61 -5.04
CA VAL A 77 10.91 2.18 -5.01
C VAL A 77 10.70 0.84 -5.72
N ALA A 78 11.55 0.53 -6.71
CA ALA A 78 11.50 -0.73 -7.46
C ALA A 78 11.68 -1.96 -6.56
N THR A 79 12.59 -1.93 -5.57
CA THR A 79 12.82 -3.05 -4.65
C THR A 79 11.64 -3.31 -3.71
N VAL A 80 10.87 -2.29 -3.36
CA VAL A 80 9.63 -2.49 -2.58
C VAL A 80 8.59 -3.16 -3.47
N ARG A 81 8.40 -2.64 -4.70
CA ARG A 81 7.40 -3.14 -5.65
C ARG A 81 7.68 -4.55 -6.14
N SER A 82 8.95 -4.98 -6.22
CA SER A 82 9.29 -6.36 -6.60
C SER A 82 8.84 -7.40 -5.57
N ASN A 83 8.60 -6.98 -4.32
CA ASN A 83 8.21 -7.85 -3.21
C ASN A 83 6.75 -7.66 -2.77
N VAL A 84 5.99 -6.80 -3.46
CA VAL A 84 4.60 -6.48 -3.13
C VAL A 84 3.73 -6.60 -4.38
N GLY A 85 2.82 -7.56 -4.38
CA GLY A 85 1.78 -7.69 -5.40
C GLY A 85 0.57 -6.82 -5.09
N MET A 86 -0.03 -6.22 -6.11
CA MET A 86 -1.29 -5.48 -5.98
C MET A 86 -2.22 -5.81 -7.13
N VAL A 87 -3.46 -6.15 -6.80
CA VAL A 87 -4.56 -6.31 -7.76
C VAL A 87 -5.48 -5.10 -7.65
N PHE A 88 -5.83 -4.50 -8.78
CA PHE A 88 -6.64 -3.28 -8.83
C PHE A 88 -8.12 -3.60 -8.98
N GLN A 89 -8.97 -2.65 -8.58
CA GLN A 89 -10.43 -2.74 -8.74
C GLN A 89 -10.86 -2.80 -10.21
N HIS A 90 -10.10 -2.16 -11.10
CA HIS A 90 -10.26 -2.29 -12.55
C HIS A 90 -9.19 -3.24 -13.07
N PHE A 91 -9.58 -4.12 -13.99
CA PHE A 91 -8.68 -5.13 -14.54
C PHE A 91 -7.56 -4.47 -15.35
N ASN A 92 -6.32 -4.68 -14.93
CA ASN A 92 -5.12 -4.19 -15.59
C ASN A 92 -4.45 -5.31 -16.41
N LEU A 93 -5.23 -6.00 -17.25
CA LEU A 93 -4.68 -6.98 -18.19
C LEU A 93 -4.24 -6.28 -19.48
N PHE A 94 -3.14 -6.74 -20.07
CA PHE A 94 -2.74 -6.33 -21.40
C PHE A 94 -3.70 -6.96 -22.43
N PRO A 95 -4.54 -6.15 -23.11
CA PRO A 95 -5.67 -6.68 -23.90
C PRO A 95 -5.22 -7.39 -25.18
N HIS A 96 -3.97 -7.19 -25.58
CA HIS A 96 -3.35 -7.78 -26.77
C HIS A 96 -2.54 -9.04 -26.44
N MET A 97 -2.58 -9.52 -25.19
CA MET A 97 -1.84 -10.70 -24.73
C MET A 97 -2.83 -11.80 -24.33
N THR A 98 -2.42 -13.06 -24.51
CA THR A 98 -3.20 -14.19 -23.97
C THR A 98 -3.17 -14.20 -22.45
N VAL A 99 -4.03 -15.01 -21.83
CA VAL A 99 -4.05 -15.18 -20.36
C VAL A 99 -2.68 -15.64 -19.85
N LEU A 100 -2.09 -16.66 -20.48
CA LEU A 100 -0.77 -17.18 -20.08
C LEU A 100 0.31 -16.09 -20.15
N MET A 101 0.30 -15.28 -21.20
CA MET A 101 1.27 -14.19 -21.37
C MET A 101 1.08 -13.08 -20.32
N ASN A 102 -0.12 -12.83 -19.81
CA ASN A 102 -0.34 -11.87 -18.71
C ASN A 102 0.17 -12.39 -17.34
N CYS A 103 0.37 -13.71 -17.21
CA CYS A 103 0.78 -14.36 -15.97
C CYS A 103 2.28 -14.72 -15.91
N MET A 104 2.99 -14.62 -17.04
CA MET A 104 4.43 -14.88 -17.17
C MET A 104 5.20 -13.58 -17.27
#